data_AF-A0A924B466-F1
#
_entry.id   AF-A0A924B466-F1
#
_cell.length_a   1.000
_cell.length_b   1.000
_cell.length_c   1.000
_cell.angle_alpha   90.00
_cell.angle_beta   90.00
_cell.angle_gamma   90.00
#
_symmetry.space_group_name_H-M   'P 1'
#
loop_
_entity.id
_entity.type
_entity.pdbx_description
1 polymer ?
#
loop_
_entity_poly.entity_id
_entity_poly.type
_entity_poly.pdbx_seq_one_letter_code
_entity_poly.pdbx_strand_id
1 'polypeptide(L)'
;ADMAHYQQMPNDADHDNGGVHVNSGIPNKAAYDVAIKVGSEKVAKIWYTALTDFLRPCADFAAAAGATIAAATKLYGAGAEAQAVADAWKAVGVTAATGVTKFTHAATERPARPDNDGIVPRWLQNRPPSA
;
A
#
# COMPACT_ATOMS: atom_id res chain seq x y z
N ALA A 1 2.83 -1.28 15.39
CA ALA A 1 3.18 -0.66 14.10
C ALA A 1 2.10 0.36 13.79
N ASP A 2 2.49 1.61 13.75
CA ASP A 2 1.64 2.79 13.53
C ASP A 2 2.53 3.92 12.99
N MET A 3 1.92 5.03 12.58
CA MET A 3 2.63 6.19 12.03
C MET A 3 3.58 6.87 13.03
N ALA A 4 3.37 6.71 14.34
CA ALA A 4 4.29 7.27 15.33
C ALA A 4 5.65 6.53 15.36
N HIS A 5 5.66 5.27 14.89
CA HIS A 5 6.86 4.45 14.74
C HIS A 5 7.31 4.30 13.28
N TYR A 6 6.82 5.16 12.37
CA TYR A 6 7.29 5.20 10.99
C TYR A 6 8.78 5.52 10.94
N GLN A 7 9.53 4.75 10.17
CA GLN A 7 10.97 4.97 9.99
C GLN A 7 11.24 5.56 8.61
N GLN A 8 11.75 6.79 8.58
CA GLN A 8 12.27 7.38 7.37
C GLN A 8 13.71 6.91 7.15
N MET A 9 13.91 6.15 6.07
CA MET A 9 15.21 5.56 5.72
C MET A 9 15.60 5.99 4.30
N PRO A 10 16.90 6.00 3.95
CA PRO A 10 17.35 6.20 2.58
C PRO A 10 16.68 5.21 1.60
N ASN A 11 16.40 5.66 0.38
CA ASN A 11 15.83 4.80 -0.66
C ASN A 11 16.94 4.09 -1.46
N ASP A 12 17.54 3.08 -0.84
CA ASP A 12 18.54 2.20 -1.44
C ASP A 12 18.38 0.77 -0.92
N ALA A 13 19.08 -0.18 -1.55
CA ALA A 13 18.96 -1.59 -1.23
C ALA A 13 19.41 -1.94 0.19
N ASP A 14 20.39 -1.22 0.73
CA ASP A 14 20.95 -1.47 2.06
C ASP A 14 19.99 -1.01 3.17
N HIS A 15 19.10 -0.08 2.85
CA HIS A 15 18.10 0.49 3.75
C HIS A 15 16.66 0.07 3.37
N ASP A 16 16.52 -1.13 2.82
CA ASP A 16 15.20 -1.71 2.55
C ASP A 16 14.34 -0.83 1.62
N ASN A 17 14.99 -0.19 0.63
CA ASN A 17 14.37 0.74 -0.34
C ASN A 17 13.48 1.81 0.31
N GLY A 18 13.94 2.39 1.42
CA GLY A 18 13.16 3.33 2.23
C GLY A 18 12.32 2.63 3.31
N GLY A 19 12.76 1.47 3.80
CA GLY A 19 12.08 0.73 4.87
C GLY A 19 10.76 0.10 4.44
N VAL A 20 10.64 -0.43 3.21
CA VAL A 20 9.37 -0.97 2.71
C VAL A 20 8.88 -2.16 3.54
N HIS A 21 9.77 -3.04 4.00
CA HIS A 21 9.42 -4.16 4.87
C HIS A 21 9.27 -3.70 6.33
N VAL A 22 10.07 -2.74 6.80
CA VAL A 22 9.93 -2.15 8.14
C VAL A 22 8.56 -1.48 8.33
N ASN A 23 8.18 -0.63 7.37
CA ASN A 23 6.95 0.16 7.43
C ASN A 23 5.70 -0.61 6.98
N SER A 24 5.86 -1.79 6.35
CA SER A 24 4.74 -2.67 5.95
C SER A 24 3.86 -3.12 7.12
N GLY A 25 4.39 -3.09 8.35
CA GLY A 25 3.63 -3.40 9.55
C GLY A 25 2.42 -2.49 9.77
N ILE A 26 2.45 -1.25 9.26
CA ILE A 26 1.36 -0.26 9.40
C ILE A 26 0.11 -0.72 8.63
N PRO A 27 0.15 -0.92 7.29
CA PRO A 27 -1.01 -1.44 6.56
C PRO A 27 -1.39 -2.86 6.99
N ASN A 28 -0.43 -3.70 7.41
CA ASN A 28 -0.73 -5.04 7.93
C ASN A 28 -1.54 -4.99 9.22
N LYS A 29 -1.21 -4.08 10.15
CA LYS A 29 -1.97 -3.92 11.39
C LYS A 29 -3.37 -3.38 11.12
N ALA A 30 -3.51 -2.40 10.22
CA ALA A 30 -4.84 -1.92 9.80
C ALA A 30 -5.69 -3.06 9.21
N ALA A 31 -5.12 -3.89 8.34
CA ALA A 31 -5.81 -5.06 7.77
C ALA A 31 -6.22 -6.06 8.85
N TYR A 32 -5.35 -6.36 9.80
CA TYR A 32 -5.66 -7.23 10.94
C TYR A 32 -6.84 -6.69 11.77
N ASP A 33 -6.82 -5.40 12.12
CA ASP A 33 -7.88 -4.81 12.93
C ASP A 33 -9.23 -4.82 12.20
N VAL A 34 -9.23 -4.63 10.87
CA VAL A 34 -10.44 -4.82 10.05
C VAL A 34 -10.88 -6.28 10.07
N ALA A 35 -9.97 -7.23 9.88
CA ALA A 35 -10.27 -8.66 9.88
C ALA A 35 -10.95 -9.11 11.18
N ILE A 36 -10.49 -8.61 12.33
CA ILE A 36 -11.08 -8.88 13.64
C ILE A 36 -12.52 -8.36 13.74
N LYS A 37 -12.83 -7.21 13.12
CA LYS A 37 -14.17 -6.60 13.16
C LYS A 37 -15.15 -7.21 12.16
N VAL A 38 -14.73 -7.48 10.93
CA VAL A 38 -15.63 -7.84 9.81
C VAL A 38 -15.45 -9.25 9.28
N GLY A 39 -14.43 -9.97 9.74
CA GLY A 39 -14.07 -11.31 9.29
C GLY A 39 -13.05 -11.33 8.15
N SER A 40 -12.30 -12.44 8.08
CA SER A 40 -11.19 -12.66 7.13
C SER A 40 -11.63 -12.65 5.66
N GLU A 41 -12.81 -13.16 5.35
CA GLU A 41 -13.32 -13.19 3.97
C GLU A 41 -13.64 -11.79 3.44
N LYS A 42 -14.24 -10.94 4.28
CA LYS A 42 -14.60 -9.58 3.87
C LYS A 42 -13.36 -8.71 3.73
N VAL A 43 -12.42 -8.76 4.67
CA VAL A 43 -11.17 -7.98 4.57
C VAL A 43 -10.37 -8.37 3.33
N ALA A 44 -10.31 -9.67 2.99
CA ALA A 44 -9.61 -10.13 1.80
C ALA A 44 -10.21 -9.53 0.51
N LYS A 45 -11.54 -9.53 0.40
CA LYS A 45 -12.24 -8.91 -0.74
C LYS A 45 -11.99 -7.40 -0.80
N ILE A 46 -12.06 -6.70 0.34
CA ILE A 46 -11.81 -5.26 0.41
C ILE A 46 -10.38 -4.93 -0.05
N TRP A 47 -9.37 -5.59 0.50
CA TRP A 47 -7.97 -5.34 0.16
C TRP A 47 -7.67 -5.68 -1.30
N TYR A 48 -8.21 -6.80 -1.80
CA TYR A 48 -8.06 -7.17 -3.20
C TYR A 48 -8.66 -6.11 -4.14
N THR A 49 -9.91 -5.72 -3.91
CA THR A 49 -10.59 -4.69 -4.71
C THR A 49 -9.88 -3.34 -4.61
N ALA A 50 -9.36 -2.96 -3.44
CA ALA A 50 -8.56 -1.74 -3.29
C ALA A 50 -7.31 -1.76 -4.18
N LEU A 51 -6.58 -2.88 -4.18
CA LEU A 51 -5.35 -3.06 -4.96
C LEU A 51 -5.60 -3.07 -6.47
N THR A 52 -6.71 -3.68 -6.93
CA THR A 52 -6.98 -3.83 -8.37
C THR A 52 -7.67 -2.63 -8.99
N ASP A 53 -8.60 -1.99 -8.26
CA ASP A 53 -9.52 -1.03 -8.86
C ASP A 53 -9.10 0.42 -8.53
N PHE A 54 -8.62 0.67 -7.31
CA PHE A 54 -8.48 2.02 -6.75
C PHE A 54 -7.03 2.48 -6.59
N LEU A 55 -6.12 1.59 -6.20
CA LEU A 55 -4.70 1.93 -6.00
C LEU A 55 -3.98 2.16 -7.33
N ARG A 56 -3.00 3.05 -7.30
CA ARG A 56 -2.17 3.43 -8.45
C ARG A 56 -0.70 3.42 -8.02
N PRO A 57 0.24 3.34 -8.99
CA PRO A 57 1.65 3.55 -8.68
C PRO A 57 1.86 4.85 -7.89
N CYS A 58 2.84 4.85 -6.98
CA CYS A 58 3.17 5.99 -6.11
C CYS A 58 2.12 6.34 -5.03
N ALA A 59 1.13 5.47 -4.79
CA ALA A 59 0.22 5.66 -3.66
C ALA A 59 0.95 5.59 -2.30
N ASP A 60 0.63 6.54 -1.42
CA ASP A 60 1.06 6.54 -0.03
C ASP A 60 0.03 5.84 0.88
N PHE A 61 0.28 5.86 2.20
CA PHE A 61 -0.64 5.25 3.16
C PHE A 61 -2.01 5.95 3.22
N ALA A 62 -2.07 7.27 2.99
CA ALA A 62 -3.34 7.99 2.96
C ALA A 62 -4.18 7.59 1.73
N ALA A 63 -3.54 7.46 0.58
CA ALA A 63 -4.16 6.94 -0.64
C ALA A 63 -4.62 5.49 -0.47
N ALA A 64 -3.83 4.64 0.19
CA ALA A 64 -4.24 3.26 0.52
C ALA A 64 -5.44 3.22 1.49
N ALA A 65 -5.49 4.12 2.47
CA ALA A 65 -6.64 4.27 3.35
C ALA A 65 -7.90 4.67 2.58
N GLY A 66 -7.81 5.68 1.72
CA GLY A 66 -8.92 6.10 0.86
C GLY A 66 -9.38 4.97 -0.08
N ALA A 67 -8.45 4.26 -0.70
CA ALA A 67 -8.74 3.16 -1.63
C ALA A 67 -9.48 1.99 -0.94
N THR A 68 -9.06 1.62 0.27
CA THR A 68 -9.71 0.53 1.02
C THR A 68 -11.08 0.93 1.56
N ILE A 69 -11.29 2.18 1.98
CA ILE A 69 -12.61 2.70 2.35
C ILE A 69 -13.55 2.73 1.12
N ALA A 70 -13.05 3.18 -0.03
CA ALA A 70 -13.81 3.18 -1.28
C ALA A 70 -14.17 1.76 -1.72
N ALA A 71 -13.24 0.80 -1.59
CA ALA A 71 -13.49 -0.61 -1.89
C ALA A 71 -14.55 -1.23 -0.96
N ALA A 72 -14.46 -0.98 0.35
CA ALA A 72 -15.47 -1.43 1.31
C ALA A 72 -16.84 -0.83 0.99
N THR A 73 -16.89 0.46 0.64
CA THR A 73 -18.11 1.15 0.24
C THR A 73 -18.70 0.58 -1.06
N LYS A 74 -17.87 0.26 -2.04
CA LYS A 74 -18.29 -0.38 -3.30
C LYS A 74 -18.89 -1.77 -3.07
N LEU A 75 -18.31 -2.56 -2.17
CA LEU A 75 -18.70 -3.95 -1.94
C LEU A 75 -19.91 -4.09 -0.98
N TYR A 76 -19.99 -3.22 0.04
CA TYR A 76 -20.92 -3.39 1.16
C TYR A 76 -21.75 -2.13 1.47
N GLY A 77 -21.57 -1.04 0.73
CA GLY A 77 -22.18 0.25 1.01
C GLY A 77 -21.44 1.03 2.11
N ALA A 78 -21.91 2.25 2.39
CA ALA A 78 -21.34 3.14 3.42
C ALA A 78 -21.72 2.72 4.86
N GLY A 79 -21.57 1.43 5.16
CA GLY A 79 -21.99 0.79 6.40
C GLY A 79 -20.83 0.44 7.34
N ALA A 80 -21.04 -0.62 8.12
CA ALA A 80 -20.12 -1.04 9.18
C ALA A 80 -18.72 -1.39 8.65
N GLU A 81 -18.60 -1.97 7.45
CA GLU A 81 -17.33 -2.34 6.85
C GLU A 81 -16.48 -1.12 6.49
N ALA A 82 -17.08 -0.11 5.83
CA ALA A 82 -16.39 1.12 5.50
C ALA A 82 -15.93 1.86 6.76
N GLN A 83 -16.78 1.89 7.80
CA GLN A 83 -16.42 2.47 9.10
C GLN A 83 -15.31 1.68 9.79
N ALA A 84 -15.35 0.35 9.77
CA ALA A 84 -14.31 -0.50 10.36
C ALA A 84 -12.95 -0.26 9.71
N VAL A 85 -12.92 -0.07 8.39
CA VAL A 85 -11.70 0.27 7.64
C VAL A 85 -11.20 1.66 8.04
N ALA A 86 -12.08 2.67 8.08
CA ALA A 86 -11.71 4.02 8.49
C ALA A 86 -11.14 4.07 9.91
N ASP A 87 -11.77 3.36 10.85
CA ASP A 87 -11.32 3.26 12.24
C ASP A 87 -9.94 2.57 12.34
N ALA A 88 -9.70 1.52 11.56
CA ALA A 88 -8.44 0.79 11.59
C ALA A 88 -7.28 1.63 11.06
N TRP A 89 -7.47 2.38 9.97
CA TRP A 89 -6.46 3.31 9.48
C TRP A 89 -6.17 4.44 10.49
N LYS A 90 -7.22 4.97 11.12
CA LYS A 90 -7.07 5.96 12.20
C LYS A 90 -6.30 5.39 13.38
N ALA A 91 -6.55 4.13 13.77
CA ALA A 91 -5.85 3.47 14.88
C ALA A 91 -4.35 3.32 14.62
N VAL A 92 -3.93 3.13 13.37
CA VAL A 92 -2.50 3.13 12.99
C VAL A 92 -1.96 4.52 12.67
N GLY A 93 -2.72 5.60 12.93
CA GLY A 93 -2.27 6.98 12.78
C GLY A 93 -2.37 7.56 11.36
N VAL A 94 -3.05 6.88 10.44
CA VAL A 94 -3.32 7.38 9.10
C VAL A 94 -4.68 8.05 9.09
N THR A 95 -4.68 9.38 9.01
CA THR A 95 -5.89 10.20 8.91
C THR A 95 -5.87 11.00 7.61
N ALA A 96 -7.01 11.55 7.20
CA ALA A 96 -7.07 12.45 6.04
C ALA A 96 -6.10 13.65 6.12
N ALA A 97 -5.62 14.00 7.32
CA ALA A 97 -4.61 15.04 7.54
C ALA A 97 -3.16 14.57 7.37
N THR A 98 -2.90 13.25 7.36
CA THR A 98 -1.54 12.69 7.27
C THR A 98 -0.97 12.76 5.83
N GLY A 99 -1.74 13.29 4.87
CA GLY A 99 -1.40 13.36 3.44
C GLY A 99 -0.93 14.72 2.90
N VAL A 100 -0.57 15.70 3.75
CA VAL A 100 -0.09 17.02 3.25
C VAL A 100 1.24 17.42 3.88
N THR A 101 2.29 16.64 3.62
CA THR A 101 3.66 17.17 3.57
C THR A 101 4.27 16.76 2.23
N LYS A 102 4.03 17.62 1.24
CA LYS A 102 4.73 17.78 -0.05
C LYS A 102 5.75 16.69 -0.41
N PHE A 103 5.30 15.68 -1.13
CA PHE A 103 6.06 15.13 -2.26
C PHE A 103 5.10 14.95 -3.43
N THR A 104 4.81 16.05 -4.11
CA THR A 104 4.31 16.00 -5.49
C THR A 104 5.41 15.42 -6.35
N HIS A 105 5.50 14.10 -6.46
CA HIS A 105 6.16 13.50 -7.62
C HIS A 105 5.09 13.41 -8.70
N ALA A 106 5.22 14.26 -9.72
CA ALA A 106 4.45 14.10 -10.94
C ALA A 106 4.59 12.65 -11.43
N ALA A 107 3.53 12.09 -12.01
CA ALA A 107 3.51 10.71 -12.53
C ALA A 107 4.62 10.40 -13.58
N THR A 108 5.41 11.41 -13.97
CA THR A 108 6.55 11.34 -14.89
C THR A 108 7.91 11.20 -14.21
N GLU A 109 8.03 11.37 -12.88
CA GLU A 109 9.32 11.33 -12.19
C GLU A 109 9.45 10.05 -11.36
N ARG A 110 9.59 8.93 -12.08
CA ARG A 110 10.20 7.74 -11.48
C ARG A 110 11.71 7.98 -11.44
N PRO A 111 12.38 8.17 -10.29
CA PRO A 111 13.82 7.94 -10.23
C PRO A 111 14.05 6.52 -10.71
N ALA A 112 14.92 6.33 -11.69
CA ALA A 112 15.22 5.02 -12.25
C ALA A 112 15.45 4.05 -11.10
N ARG A 113 14.71 2.93 -11.09
CA ARG A 113 15.07 1.85 -10.17
C ARG A 113 16.51 1.46 -10.52
N PRO A 114 17.42 1.31 -9.56
CA PRO A 114 18.80 0.89 -9.84
C PRO A 114 18.88 -0.53 -10.44
N ASP A 115 17.77 -1.28 -10.50
CA ASP A 115 17.68 -2.56 -11.21
C ASP A 115 17.25 -2.44 -12.69
N ASN A 116 16.99 -1.23 -13.19
CA ASN A 116 16.49 -0.99 -14.54
C ASN A 116 17.51 -0.30 -15.46
N ASP A 117 18.80 -0.48 -15.19
CA ASP A 117 19.94 0.02 -15.98
C ASP A 117 20.11 -0.69 -17.34
N GLY A 118 19.04 -1.25 -17.90
CA GLY A 118 19.12 -2.02 -19.15
C GLY A 118 19.84 -3.37 -19.01
N ILE A 119 20.19 -3.78 -17.78
CA ILE A 119 20.69 -5.13 -17.51
C ILE A 119 19.48 -6.06 -17.45
N VAL A 120 19.19 -6.72 -18.57
CA VAL A 120 18.27 -7.86 -18.62
C VAL A 120 18.68 -8.87 -17.54
N PRO A 121 17.79 -9.24 -16.60
CA PRO A 121 18.11 -10.23 -15.57
C PRO A 121 18.62 -11.52 -16.20
N ARG A 122 19.64 -12.15 -15.62
CA ARG A 122 20.32 -13.33 -16.18
C ARG A 122 19.37 -14.52 -16.46
N TRP A 123 18.25 -14.59 -15.76
CA TRP A 123 17.20 -15.60 -15.97
C TRP A 123 16.32 -15.33 -17.19
N LEU A 124 16.31 -14.10 -17.73
CA LEU A 124 15.58 -13.74 -18.95
C LEU A 124 16.41 -13.96 -20.23
N GLN A 125 17.74 -14.02 -20.13
CA GLN A 125 18.65 -14.23 -21.28
C GLN A 125 18.66 -15.69 -21.80
N ASN A 126 18.27 -16.66 -20.97
CA ASN A 126 18.33 -18.10 -21.29
C ASN A 126 16.96 -18.75 -21.50
N ARG A 127 15.93 -17.97 -21.85
CA ARG A 127 14.60 -18.54 -22.10
C ARG A 127 14.63 -19.32 -23.43
N PRO A 128 14.30 -20.63 -23.46
CA PRO A 128 14.15 -21.33 -24.73
C PRO A 128 12.98 -20.72 -25.53
N PRO A 129 13.06 -20.70 -26.87
CA PRO A 129 11.97 -20.21 -27.70
C PRO A 129 10.70 -21.03 -27.39
N SER A 130 9.57 -20.34 -27.26
CA SER A 130 8.27 -20.98 -27.14
C SER A 130 8.03 -21.85 -28.38
N ALA A 131 7.86 -23.15 -28.14
CA ALA A 131 7.34 -24.09 -29.14
C ALA A 131 5.87 -23.80 -29.45
#